data_AF-A0AAC9YXJ1-F1
#
_entry.id   AF-A0AAC9YXJ1-F1
#
_cell.length_a   1.000
_cell.length_b   1.000
_cell.length_c   1.000
_cell.angle_alpha   90.00
_cell.angle_beta   90.00
_cell.angle_gamma   90.00
#
_symmetry.space_group_name_H-M   'P 1'
#
loop_
_entity.id
_entity.type
_entity.pdbx_description
1 polymer ?
#
loop_
_entity_poly.entity_id
_entity_poly.type
_entity_poly.pdbx_seq_one_letter_code
_entity_poly.pdbx_strand_id
1 'polypeptide(L)'
;MTIAPEGRKLLRIEARNTETPIERKPEWIKTRANMGPEYTRLRSLVQSEGLHTVCQEAACPNIFECWEDKEATFLIGGEKCTRRCDFCNIDTGKPDPLDRDEPRRVAESVQSMGLKYATITGVTRDDLEDEGAWLYAETIRKVHELNPGTGVEMLAPDFSGNPILLNEVFETRPEVFAHNLETVPRIFKRIRPAFTYERSLNVITQAREFGLITKSNLILGLGETREEISQALIDLHAAGCDLITITQYLRPTSKHHPVERWVKPHEFVELAQEAEDIGFSGVMSGPLVRSSYRAGRLYKQAQEKRSLRG
;
A
#
# COMPACT_ATOMS: atom_id res chain seq x y z
N MET A 1 -14.57 -10.94 5.30
CA MET A 1 -15.73 -10.21 4.74
C MET A 1 -16.46 -9.61 5.91
N THR A 2 -16.03 -8.44 6.36
CA THR A 2 -16.82 -7.63 7.29
C THR A 2 -18.11 -7.26 6.57
N ILE A 3 -19.22 -7.75 7.12
CA ILE A 3 -20.56 -7.41 6.64
C ILE A 3 -20.75 -5.96 7.07
N ALA A 4 -20.67 -5.03 6.11
CA ALA A 4 -21.00 -3.63 6.36
C ALA A 4 -22.37 -3.56 7.07
N PRO A 5 -22.54 -2.68 8.08
CA PRO A 5 -23.77 -2.65 8.86
C PRO A 5 -24.95 -2.39 7.93
N GLU A 6 -25.84 -3.38 7.81
CA GLU A 6 -27.10 -3.22 7.10
C GLU A 6 -27.85 -2.03 7.71
N GLY A 7 -28.28 -1.08 6.88
CA GLY A 7 -29.22 -0.03 7.29
C GLY A 7 -28.66 1.38 7.51
N ARG A 8 -27.35 1.66 7.34
CA ARG A 8 -26.90 3.07 7.30
C ARG A 8 -27.24 3.74 5.96
N LYS A 9 -27.65 5.01 6.00
CA LYS A 9 -27.81 5.82 4.77
C LYS A 9 -26.46 5.89 4.04
N LEU A 10 -26.47 5.57 2.75
CA LEU A 10 -25.28 5.70 1.91
C LEU A 10 -24.82 7.15 1.88
N LEU A 11 -23.50 7.36 1.88
CA LEU A 11 -22.93 8.67 1.57
C LEU A 11 -23.31 9.03 0.14
N ARG A 12 -23.41 10.33 -0.17
CA ARG A 12 -23.77 10.80 -1.53
C ARG A 12 -22.88 10.19 -2.61
N ILE A 13 -21.58 10.03 -2.32
CA ILE A 13 -20.62 9.42 -3.24
C ILE A 13 -20.89 7.92 -3.44
N GLU A 14 -21.20 7.19 -2.38
CA GLU A 14 -21.53 5.76 -2.44
C GLU A 14 -22.81 5.52 -3.23
N ALA A 15 -23.85 6.34 -2.97
CA ALA A 15 -25.12 6.26 -3.70
C ALA A 15 -24.92 6.50 -5.20
N ARG A 16 -24.16 7.54 -5.57
CA ARG A 16 -23.81 7.81 -6.96
C ARG A 16 -23.04 6.64 -7.58
N ASN A 17 -22.06 6.09 -6.87
CA ASN A 17 -21.26 4.99 -7.39
C ASN A 17 -22.12 3.74 -7.65
N THR A 18 -23.13 3.47 -6.81
CA THR A 18 -24.05 2.33 -7.00
C THR A 18 -24.93 2.43 -8.24
N GLU A 19 -25.06 3.61 -8.86
CA GLU A 19 -25.76 3.77 -10.15
C GLU A 19 -25.01 3.11 -11.31
N THR A 20 -23.69 2.93 -11.19
CA THR A 20 -22.88 2.19 -12.17
C THR A 20 -22.78 0.71 -11.77
N PRO A 21 -23.29 -0.23 -12.60
CA PRO A 21 -23.19 -1.66 -12.35
C PRO A 21 -21.73 -2.14 -12.21
N ILE A 22 -21.53 -3.26 -11.53
CA ILE A 22 -20.20 -3.89 -11.45
C ILE A 22 -19.75 -4.33 -12.84
N GLU A 23 -18.52 -3.96 -13.17
CA GLU A 23 -17.93 -4.17 -14.48
C GLU A 23 -17.48 -5.63 -14.64
N ARG A 24 -17.64 -6.16 -15.86
CA ARG A 24 -17.10 -7.48 -16.18
C ARG A 24 -15.58 -7.39 -16.27
N LYS A 25 -14.88 -8.15 -15.42
CA LYS A 25 -13.42 -8.26 -15.47
C LYS A 25 -12.99 -8.87 -16.83
N PRO A 26 -12.01 -8.27 -17.52
CA PRO A 26 -11.50 -8.82 -18.76
C PRO A 26 -10.68 -10.09 -18.51
N GLU A 27 -10.43 -10.87 -19.57
CA GLU A 27 -9.90 -12.22 -19.44
C GLU A 27 -8.49 -12.31 -18.86
N TRP A 28 -7.70 -11.23 -18.95
CA TRP A 28 -6.35 -11.15 -18.39
C TRP A 28 -6.32 -10.82 -16.88
N ILE A 29 -7.45 -10.46 -16.28
CA ILE A 29 -7.56 -10.26 -14.83
C ILE A 29 -7.95 -11.60 -14.18
N LYS A 30 -6.98 -12.51 -14.14
CA LYS A 30 -7.13 -13.83 -13.52
C LYS A 30 -5.89 -14.13 -12.70
N THR A 31 -6.08 -14.59 -11.47
CA THR A 31 -5.00 -15.17 -10.67
C THR A 31 -5.13 -16.68 -10.65
N ARG A 32 -3.98 -17.35 -10.62
CA ARG A 32 -3.92 -18.78 -10.36
C ARG A 32 -3.87 -18.97 -8.85
N ALA A 33 -4.98 -19.41 -8.26
CA ALA A 33 -4.98 -19.78 -6.84
C ALA A 33 -4.13 -21.04 -6.67
N ASN A 34 -3.08 -20.95 -5.86
CA ASN A 34 -2.29 -22.09 -5.43
C ASN A 34 -2.36 -22.17 -3.90
N MET A 35 -3.07 -23.18 -3.38
CA MET A 35 -3.21 -23.38 -1.93
C MET A 35 -2.10 -24.30 -1.43
N GLY A 36 -0.87 -23.79 -1.47
CA GLY A 36 0.31 -24.49 -1.00
C GLY A 36 0.35 -24.70 0.52
N PRO A 37 1.33 -25.49 1.01
CA PRO A 37 1.51 -25.73 2.43
C PRO A 37 1.85 -24.44 3.20
N GLU A 38 2.67 -23.54 2.63
CA GLU A 38 3.02 -22.29 3.29
C GLU A 38 1.81 -21.35 3.40
N TYR A 39 0.99 -21.21 2.34
CA TYR A 39 -0.27 -20.46 2.42
C TYR A 39 -1.17 -20.96 3.56
N THR A 40 -1.34 -22.27 3.69
CA THR A 40 -2.21 -22.86 4.73
C THR A 40 -1.66 -22.63 6.14
N ARG A 41 -0.34 -22.75 6.29
CA ARG A 41 0.37 -22.46 7.55
C ARG A 41 0.19 -20.99 7.96
N LEU A 42 0.45 -20.07 7.04
CA LEU A 42 0.35 -18.63 7.25
C LEU A 42 -1.09 -18.21 7.59
N ARG A 43 -2.08 -18.79 6.92
CA ARG A 43 -3.50 -18.53 7.20
C ARG A 43 -3.88 -18.89 8.62
N SER A 44 -3.44 -20.06 9.08
CA SER A 44 -3.75 -20.58 10.41
C SER A 44 -3.12 -19.70 11.50
N LEU A 45 -1.89 -19.23 11.26
CA LEU A 45 -1.15 -18.38 12.19
C LEU A 45 -1.77 -16.97 12.31
N VAL A 46 -2.11 -16.33 11.19
CA VAL A 46 -2.77 -15.01 11.23
C VAL A 46 -4.07 -15.07 12.02
N GLN A 47 -4.82 -16.17 11.90
CA GLN A 47 -6.05 -16.38 12.64
C GLN A 47 -5.81 -16.66 14.14
N SER A 48 -4.75 -17.39 14.52
CA SER A 48 -4.46 -17.69 15.93
C SER A 48 -3.93 -16.48 16.69
N GLU A 49 -3.18 -15.61 16.04
CA GLU A 49 -2.56 -14.41 16.64
C GLU A 49 -3.49 -13.18 16.65
N GLY A 50 -4.71 -13.30 16.12
CA GLY A 50 -5.68 -12.20 16.06
C GLY A 50 -5.19 -11.00 15.26
N LEU A 51 -4.43 -11.23 14.19
CA LEU A 51 -3.85 -10.17 13.36
C LEU A 51 -4.69 -9.87 12.12
N HIS A 52 -4.59 -8.62 11.65
CA HIS A 52 -5.14 -8.21 10.36
C HIS A 52 -4.03 -8.11 9.31
N THR A 53 -4.29 -8.67 8.13
CA THR A 53 -3.40 -8.51 6.97
C THR A 53 -4.13 -7.78 5.87
N VAL A 54 -3.45 -6.84 5.20
CA VAL A 54 -4.01 -6.20 3.99
C VAL A 54 -4.28 -7.24 2.91
N CYS A 55 -3.51 -8.33 2.89
CA CYS A 55 -3.74 -9.47 2.01
C CYS A 55 -5.20 -9.98 2.10
N GLN A 56 -5.76 -10.06 3.31
CA GLN A 56 -7.12 -10.51 3.57
C GLN A 56 -8.15 -9.38 3.48
N GLU A 57 -7.90 -8.25 4.16
CA GLU A 57 -8.89 -7.17 4.28
C GLU A 57 -9.15 -6.44 2.95
N ALA A 58 -8.11 -6.28 2.13
CA ALA A 58 -8.23 -5.71 0.79
C ALA A 58 -8.56 -6.75 -0.30
N ALA A 59 -8.85 -8.00 0.10
CA ALA A 59 -9.14 -9.12 -0.81
C ALA A 59 -8.09 -9.26 -1.93
N CYS A 60 -6.80 -9.27 -1.55
CA CYS A 60 -5.70 -9.22 -2.49
C CYS A 60 -5.64 -10.51 -3.33
N PRO A 61 -5.65 -10.41 -4.67
CA PRO A 61 -5.66 -11.60 -5.53
C PRO A 61 -4.30 -12.36 -5.50
N ASN A 62 -3.24 -11.74 -4.98
CA ASN A 62 -1.88 -12.29 -4.95
C ASN A 62 -1.54 -13.03 -3.64
N ILE A 63 -2.49 -13.17 -2.71
CA ILE A 63 -2.23 -13.76 -1.39
C ILE A 63 -1.56 -15.13 -1.47
N PHE A 64 -1.97 -15.96 -2.43
CA PHE A 64 -1.43 -17.31 -2.63
C PHE A 64 0.04 -17.31 -3.04
N GLU A 65 0.46 -16.33 -3.84
CA GLU A 65 1.82 -16.24 -4.34
C GLU A 65 2.74 -15.60 -3.29
N CYS A 66 2.34 -14.47 -2.72
CA CYS A 66 3.15 -13.76 -1.73
C CYS A 66 3.42 -14.61 -0.49
N TRP A 67 2.41 -15.34 0.00
CA TRP A 67 2.55 -16.16 1.19
C TRP A 67 3.44 -17.38 0.95
N GLU A 68 3.41 -17.96 -0.24
CA GLU A 68 4.35 -19.04 -0.59
C GLU A 68 5.81 -18.55 -0.61
N ASP A 69 6.04 -17.29 -1.02
CA ASP A 69 7.37 -16.64 -1.02
C ASP A 69 7.80 -16.11 0.36
N LYS A 70 7.01 -16.35 1.42
CA LYS A 70 7.23 -15.81 2.79
C LYS A 70 7.35 -14.28 2.81
N GLU A 71 6.45 -13.62 2.09
CA GLU A 71 6.20 -12.19 2.16
C GLU A 71 4.75 -11.96 2.62
N ALA A 72 4.55 -11.04 3.56
CA ALA A 72 3.21 -10.68 4.04
C ALA A 72 3.13 -9.19 4.37
N THR A 73 1.91 -8.67 4.29
CA THR A 73 1.59 -7.28 4.61
C THR A 73 0.65 -7.21 5.80
N PHE A 74 1.14 -6.64 6.90
CA PHE A 74 0.36 -6.42 8.12
C PHE A 74 -0.39 -5.10 8.05
N LEU A 75 -1.60 -5.07 8.60
CA LEU A 75 -2.40 -3.85 8.79
C LEU A 75 -2.45 -3.54 10.29
N ILE A 76 -1.74 -2.50 10.73
CA ILE A 76 -1.72 -2.04 12.12
C ILE A 76 -2.72 -0.91 12.37
N GLY A 77 -3.05 -0.67 13.64
CA GLY A 77 -3.97 0.38 14.06
C GLY A 77 -5.43 -0.03 13.98
N GLY A 78 -5.70 -1.32 13.78
CA GLY A 78 -7.03 -1.93 13.67
C GLY A 78 -7.58 -1.98 12.24
N GLU A 79 -8.87 -2.33 12.12
CA GLU A 79 -9.57 -2.52 10.84
C GLU A 79 -10.39 -1.31 10.38
N LYS A 80 -10.50 -0.27 11.22
CA LYS A 80 -11.28 0.95 10.94
C LYS A 80 -10.38 2.15 10.70
N CYS A 81 -10.51 2.76 9.54
CA CYS A 81 -9.76 3.94 9.11
C CYS A 81 -10.53 5.23 9.41
N THR A 82 -9.83 6.26 9.89
CA THR A 82 -10.42 7.60 10.09
C THR A 82 -10.70 8.32 8.78
N ARG A 83 -10.06 7.91 7.68
CA ARG A 83 -10.24 8.47 6.33
C ARG A 83 -10.98 7.50 5.43
N ARG A 84 -11.54 8.05 4.34
CA ARG A 84 -12.21 7.29 3.29
C ARG A 84 -11.63 7.62 1.92
N CYS A 85 -10.99 6.65 1.29
CA CYS A 85 -10.55 6.71 -0.10
C CYS A 85 -11.53 5.90 -0.97
N ASP A 86 -11.93 6.41 -2.13
CA ASP A 86 -13.04 5.81 -2.91
C ASP A 86 -12.69 4.49 -3.63
N PHE A 87 -11.41 4.10 -3.59
CA PHE A 87 -10.91 2.80 -4.06
C PHE A 87 -10.68 1.77 -2.94
N CYS A 88 -10.63 2.22 -1.68
CA CYS A 88 -10.11 1.41 -0.57
C CYS A 88 -11.25 0.63 0.09
N ASN A 89 -11.05 -0.67 0.30
CA ASN A 89 -12.03 -1.56 0.92
C ASN A 89 -11.93 -1.65 2.46
N ILE A 90 -11.01 -0.91 3.08
CA ILE A 90 -10.90 -0.84 4.54
C ILE A 90 -12.06 0.00 5.06
N ASP A 91 -12.71 -0.48 6.13
CA ASP A 91 -13.88 0.18 6.69
C ASP A 91 -13.53 1.57 7.23
N THR A 92 -14.35 2.57 6.92
CA THR A 92 -14.24 3.89 7.55
C THR A 92 -15.08 3.92 8.83
N GLY A 93 -14.48 4.35 9.94
CA GLY A 93 -15.18 4.44 11.21
C GLY A 93 -14.32 5.04 12.31
N LYS A 94 -14.90 5.14 13.52
CA LYS A 94 -14.13 5.47 14.72
C LYS A 94 -13.26 4.25 15.08
N PRO A 95 -11.92 4.39 15.12
CA PRO A 95 -11.04 3.30 15.54
C PRO A 95 -11.27 2.93 17.00
N ASP A 96 -10.89 1.70 17.34
CA ASP A 96 -10.79 1.27 18.73
C ASP A 96 -9.59 1.93 19.43
N PRO A 97 -9.52 1.94 20.77
CA PRO A 97 -8.39 2.49 21.50
C PRO A 97 -7.06 1.92 20.99
N LEU A 98 -6.02 2.74 20.96
CA LEU A 98 -4.68 2.32 20.52
C LEU A 98 -4.20 1.12 21.34
N ASP A 99 -3.96 0.00 20.67
CA ASP A 99 -3.33 -1.16 21.26
C ASP A 99 -1.81 -1.00 21.24
N ARG A 100 -1.22 -0.78 22.43
CA ARG A 100 0.22 -0.59 22.57
C ARG A 100 1.03 -1.89 22.51
N ASP A 101 0.38 -3.04 22.56
CA ASP A 101 1.01 -4.37 22.45
C ASP A 101 1.00 -4.91 21.00
N GLU A 102 0.25 -4.27 20.09
CA GLU A 102 0.21 -4.64 18.67
C GLU A 102 1.61 -4.70 18.01
N PRO A 103 2.54 -3.75 18.23
CA PRO A 103 3.92 -3.84 17.73
C PRO A 103 4.64 -5.15 18.07
N ARG A 104 4.49 -5.64 19.31
CA ARG A 104 5.11 -6.89 19.77
C ARG A 104 4.52 -8.08 19.02
N ARG A 105 3.19 -8.16 18.92
CA ARG A 105 2.50 -9.28 18.23
C ARG A 105 2.82 -9.33 16.73
N VAL A 106 2.96 -8.17 16.08
CA VAL A 106 3.42 -8.11 14.69
C VAL A 106 4.83 -8.68 14.58
N ALA A 107 5.75 -8.28 15.46
CA ALA A 107 7.13 -8.79 15.45
C ALA A 107 7.21 -10.30 15.69
N GLU A 108 6.44 -10.84 16.62
CA GLU A 108 6.36 -12.28 16.91
C GLU A 108 5.76 -13.06 15.74
N SER A 109 4.81 -12.46 15.03
CA SER A 109 4.24 -13.07 13.83
C SER A 109 5.22 -13.08 12.68
N VAL A 110 5.96 -12.00 12.45
CA VAL A 110 7.08 -11.98 11.49
C VAL A 110 8.06 -13.12 11.78
N GLN A 111 8.40 -13.33 13.05
CA GLN A 111 9.29 -14.41 13.49
C GLN A 111 8.71 -15.79 13.24
N SER A 112 7.48 -16.02 13.68
CA SER A 112 6.77 -17.31 13.56
C SER A 112 6.50 -17.70 12.10
N MET A 113 6.27 -16.70 11.25
CA MET A 113 6.12 -16.86 9.81
C MET A 113 7.47 -17.14 9.13
N GLY A 114 8.59 -16.73 9.74
CA GLY A 114 9.93 -16.84 9.18
C GLY A 114 10.07 -16.00 7.91
N LEU A 115 9.49 -14.80 7.92
CA LEU A 115 9.54 -13.89 6.78
C LEU A 115 10.97 -13.40 6.56
N LYS A 116 11.35 -13.21 5.30
CA LYS A 116 12.62 -12.54 4.94
C LYS A 116 12.42 -11.05 4.72
N TYR A 117 11.19 -10.65 4.42
CA TYR A 117 10.80 -9.29 4.16
C TYR A 117 9.35 -9.10 4.63
N ALA A 118 9.11 -8.10 5.46
CA ALA A 118 7.79 -7.79 5.99
C ALA A 118 7.36 -6.41 5.49
N THR A 119 6.15 -6.31 4.92
CA THR A 119 5.53 -5.01 4.67
C THR A 119 4.61 -4.68 5.84
N ILE A 120 4.79 -3.49 6.41
CA ILE A 120 3.93 -2.97 7.47
C ILE A 120 3.18 -1.79 6.89
N THR A 121 1.86 -1.81 6.99
CA THR A 121 1.01 -0.67 6.71
C THR A 121 -0.05 -0.57 7.78
N GLY A 122 -0.89 0.45 7.72
CA GLY A 122 -1.92 0.66 8.73
C GLY A 122 -3.00 1.59 8.23
N VAL A 123 -4.03 1.74 9.06
CA VAL A 123 -5.08 2.71 8.85
C VAL A 123 -4.64 4.11 9.28
N THR A 124 -5.30 5.15 8.77
CA THR A 124 -5.08 6.50 9.32
C THR A 124 -5.70 6.61 10.70
N ARG A 125 -5.00 7.27 11.61
CA ARG A 125 -5.37 7.43 13.02
C ARG A 125 -5.48 8.91 13.40
N ASP A 126 -6.28 9.67 12.64
CA ASP A 126 -6.54 11.10 12.91
C ASP A 126 -7.22 11.33 14.28
N ASP A 127 -7.64 10.26 14.97
CA ASP A 127 -8.15 10.28 16.34
C ASP A 127 -7.05 10.42 17.41
N LEU A 128 -5.78 10.18 17.05
CA LEU A 128 -4.61 10.29 17.92
C LEU A 128 -3.87 11.62 17.67
N GLU A 129 -3.28 12.18 18.73
CA GLU A 129 -2.52 13.44 18.65
C GLU A 129 -1.28 13.34 17.77
N ASP A 130 -0.64 12.17 17.74
CA ASP A 130 0.53 11.87 16.90
C ASP A 130 0.16 11.23 15.55
N GLU A 131 -1.14 11.20 15.22
CA GLU A 131 -1.68 10.52 14.03
C GLU A 131 -1.26 9.03 13.91
N GLY A 132 -0.87 8.41 15.03
CA GLY A 132 -0.36 7.05 15.09
C GLY A 132 1.12 6.89 14.76
N ALA A 133 1.91 7.95 14.60
CA ALA A 133 3.33 7.88 14.27
C ALA A 133 4.13 6.95 15.20
N TRP A 134 3.86 7.01 16.51
CA TRP A 134 4.47 6.10 17.49
C TRP A 134 4.19 4.63 17.16
N LEU A 135 2.96 4.28 16.77
CA LEU A 135 2.57 2.91 16.47
C LEU A 135 3.34 2.35 15.28
N TYR A 136 3.44 3.14 14.20
CA TYR A 136 4.21 2.75 13.02
C TYR A 136 5.69 2.59 13.35
N ALA A 137 6.28 3.56 14.05
CA ALA A 137 7.67 3.52 14.44
C ALA A 137 7.97 2.32 15.37
N GLU A 138 7.17 2.12 16.42
CA GLU A 138 7.39 1.06 17.39
C GLU A 138 7.24 -0.34 16.77
N THR A 139 6.33 -0.50 15.81
CA THR A 139 6.19 -1.76 15.06
C THR A 139 7.48 -2.08 14.28
N ILE A 140 8.06 -1.10 13.58
CA ILE A 140 9.34 -1.30 12.88
C ILE A 140 10.45 -1.66 13.88
N ARG A 141 10.57 -0.92 15.00
CA ARG A 141 11.58 -1.18 16.03
C ARG A 141 11.49 -2.61 16.57
N LYS A 142 10.28 -3.06 16.91
CA LYS A 142 10.06 -4.42 17.45
C LYS A 142 10.35 -5.51 16.43
N VAL A 143 10.01 -5.28 15.15
CA VAL A 143 10.35 -6.22 14.08
C VAL A 143 11.87 -6.34 13.93
N HIS A 144 12.60 -5.23 13.86
CA HIS A 144 14.06 -5.24 13.79
C HIS A 144 14.72 -5.89 15.02
N GLU A 145 14.20 -5.63 16.22
CA GLU A 145 14.70 -6.19 17.49
C GLU A 145 14.57 -7.73 17.52
N LEU A 146 13.39 -8.25 17.19
CA LEU A 146 13.08 -9.67 17.32
C LEU A 146 13.50 -10.51 16.11
N ASN A 147 13.68 -9.88 14.95
CA ASN A 147 13.94 -10.54 13.67
C ASN A 147 15.20 -9.99 12.97
N PRO A 148 16.40 -10.09 13.59
CA PRO A 148 17.62 -9.58 12.98
C PRO A 148 17.86 -10.22 11.61
N GLY A 149 17.92 -9.39 10.56
CA GLY A 149 18.09 -9.81 9.17
C GLY A 149 16.81 -9.85 8.32
N THR A 150 15.65 -9.54 8.91
CA THR A 150 14.40 -9.32 8.14
C THR A 150 14.31 -7.87 7.70
N GLY A 151 14.14 -7.63 6.39
CA GLY A 151 13.90 -6.29 5.89
C GLY A 151 12.46 -5.84 6.11
N VAL A 152 12.26 -4.55 6.36
CA VAL A 152 10.96 -3.93 6.60
C VAL A 152 10.67 -2.86 5.55
N GLU A 153 9.56 -3.02 4.83
CA GLU A 153 8.95 -1.95 4.04
C GLU A 153 7.81 -1.31 4.84
N MET A 154 7.90 -0.02 5.09
CA MET A 154 6.85 0.75 5.74
C MET A 154 5.99 1.46 4.70
N LEU A 155 4.73 1.06 4.53
CA LEU A 155 3.74 1.80 3.75
C LEU A 155 2.88 2.67 4.67
N ALA A 156 3.24 3.94 4.74
CA ALA A 156 2.69 4.90 5.70
C ALA A 156 1.56 5.79 5.13
N PRO A 157 0.66 6.30 5.98
CA PRO A 157 -0.17 7.46 5.68
C PRO A 157 0.71 8.72 5.52
N ASP A 158 0.09 9.88 5.30
CA ASP A 158 0.85 11.12 5.12
C ASP A 158 1.26 11.80 6.44
N PHE A 159 0.68 11.39 7.59
CA PHE A 159 0.81 12.08 8.88
C PHE A 159 0.59 13.60 8.77
N SER A 160 -0.37 13.99 7.92
CA SER A 160 -0.65 15.38 7.54
C SER A 160 0.56 16.15 6.99
N GLY A 161 1.59 15.44 6.51
CA GLY A 161 2.84 16.00 6.04
C GLY A 161 3.72 16.57 7.15
N ASN A 162 3.41 16.29 8.43
CA ASN A 162 4.10 16.85 9.58
C ASN A 162 5.52 16.29 9.70
N PRO A 163 6.57 17.11 9.57
CA PRO A 163 7.95 16.64 9.63
C PRO A 163 8.33 15.96 10.94
N ILE A 164 7.71 16.36 12.07
CA ILE A 164 8.03 15.77 13.38
C ILE A 164 7.55 14.31 13.42
N LEU A 165 6.30 14.07 13.03
CA LEU A 165 5.69 12.73 13.01
C LEU A 165 6.36 11.82 11.97
N LEU A 166 6.67 12.37 10.80
CA LEU A 166 7.39 11.65 9.75
C LEU A 166 8.80 11.24 10.20
N ASN A 167 9.55 12.15 10.85
CA ASN A 167 10.89 11.84 11.34
C ASN A 167 10.89 10.73 12.40
N GLU A 168 9.88 10.68 13.29
CA GLU A 168 9.76 9.59 14.27
C GLU A 168 9.73 8.21 13.59
N VAL A 169 9.03 8.10 12.45
CA VAL A 169 9.01 6.88 11.64
C VAL A 169 10.33 6.69 10.89
N PHE A 170 10.89 7.75 10.29
CA PHE A 170 12.13 7.67 9.52
C PHE A 170 13.34 7.23 10.35
N GLU A 171 13.42 7.66 11.61
CA GLU A 171 14.49 7.31 12.56
C GLU A 171 14.55 5.80 12.85
N THR A 172 13.47 5.06 12.60
CA THR A 172 13.45 3.59 12.71
C THR A 172 14.13 2.88 11.53
N ARG A 173 14.47 3.64 10.49
CA ARG A 173 15.21 3.23 9.28
C ARG A 173 14.64 1.96 8.63
N PRO A 174 13.36 1.94 8.21
CA PRO A 174 12.88 0.83 7.39
C PRO A 174 13.71 0.76 6.10
N GLU A 175 13.94 -0.44 5.58
CA GLU A 175 14.66 -0.67 4.32
C GLU A 175 14.02 0.09 3.15
N VAL A 176 12.69 0.22 3.16
CA VAL A 176 11.92 1.04 2.22
C VAL A 176 10.85 1.82 2.97
N PHE A 177 10.78 3.13 2.72
CA PHE A 177 9.64 3.96 3.11
C PHE A 177 8.74 4.20 1.89
N ALA A 178 7.52 3.68 1.94
CA ALA A 178 6.51 3.83 0.92
C ALA A 178 5.42 4.81 1.36
N HIS A 179 5.06 5.72 0.45
CA HIS A 179 3.82 6.49 0.56
C HIS A 179 3.19 6.58 -0.83
N ASN A 180 2.03 5.93 -0.99
CA ASN A 180 1.41 5.88 -2.30
C ASN A 180 0.76 7.22 -2.68
N LEU A 181 0.96 7.66 -3.91
CA LEU A 181 0.26 8.79 -4.52
C LEU A 181 -1.11 8.36 -5.06
N GLU A 182 -1.20 7.14 -5.58
CA GLU A 182 -2.38 6.43 -6.09
C GLU A 182 -2.96 6.98 -7.39
N THR A 183 -3.04 8.29 -7.60
CA THR A 183 -3.69 8.84 -8.78
C THR A 183 -3.20 10.24 -9.15
N VAL A 184 -3.76 10.80 -10.23
CA VAL A 184 -3.33 12.03 -10.88
C VAL A 184 -4.04 13.28 -10.31
N PRO A 185 -3.46 14.49 -10.41
CA PRO A 185 -3.95 15.68 -9.72
C PRO A 185 -5.44 16.00 -9.96
N ARG A 186 -5.89 15.93 -11.23
CA ARG A 186 -7.27 16.27 -11.62
C ARG A 186 -8.33 15.47 -10.85
N ILE A 187 -8.06 14.20 -10.57
CA ILE A 187 -9.03 13.29 -9.94
C ILE A 187 -8.69 13.00 -8.48
N PHE A 188 -7.54 13.46 -7.99
CA PHE A 188 -7.03 13.16 -6.66
C PHE A 188 -8.03 13.48 -5.55
N LYS A 189 -8.57 14.70 -5.49
CA LYS A 189 -9.53 15.11 -4.45
C LYS A 189 -10.82 14.27 -4.46
N ARG A 190 -11.23 13.77 -5.62
CA ARG A 190 -12.40 12.89 -5.75
C ARG A 190 -12.11 11.49 -5.19
N ILE A 191 -10.90 10.98 -5.40
CA ILE A 191 -10.50 9.63 -5.00
C ILE A 191 -9.99 9.57 -3.56
N ARG A 192 -9.21 10.57 -3.12
CA ARG A 192 -8.54 10.67 -1.81
C ARG A 192 -8.80 12.04 -1.17
N PRO A 193 -10.03 12.34 -0.75
CA PRO A 193 -10.43 13.70 -0.31
C PRO A 193 -9.69 14.20 0.95
N ALA A 194 -9.18 13.29 1.78
CA ALA A 194 -8.43 13.63 2.99
C ALA A 194 -6.91 13.79 2.76
N PHE A 195 -6.44 13.55 1.54
CA PHE A 195 -5.05 13.72 1.12
C PHE A 195 -4.95 14.86 0.10
N THR A 196 -3.76 15.37 -0.17
CA THR A 196 -3.50 16.21 -1.35
C THR A 196 -2.32 15.67 -2.14
N TYR A 197 -2.33 15.90 -3.45
CA TYR A 197 -1.30 15.39 -4.37
C TYR A 197 0.08 15.91 -3.98
N GLU A 198 0.18 17.22 -3.74
CA GLU A 198 1.41 17.92 -3.39
C GLU A 198 1.93 17.50 -2.02
N ARG A 199 1.03 17.25 -1.05
CA ARG A 199 1.44 16.78 0.28
C ARG A 199 1.96 15.36 0.22
N SER A 200 1.33 14.48 -0.55
CA SER A 200 1.82 13.12 -0.76
C SER A 200 3.19 13.09 -1.44
N LEU A 201 3.43 13.96 -2.42
CA LEU A 201 4.77 14.12 -3.00
C LEU A 201 5.78 14.65 -1.97
N ASN A 202 5.40 15.64 -1.16
CA ASN A 202 6.27 16.19 -0.12
C ASN A 202 6.65 15.16 0.95
N VAL A 203 5.76 14.21 1.28
CA VAL A 203 6.09 13.08 2.18
C VAL A 203 7.22 12.22 1.61
N ILE A 204 7.18 11.93 0.30
CA ILE A 204 8.26 11.21 -0.40
C ILE A 204 9.56 12.03 -0.37
N THR A 205 9.48 13.34 -0.66
CA THR A 205 10.64 14.24 -0.60
C THR A 205 11.31 14.21 0.77
N GLN A 206 10.54 14.33 1.86
CA GLN A 206 11.08 14.30 3.22
C GLN A 206 11.77 12.97 3.54
N ALA A 207 11.19 11.83 3.14
CA ALA A 207 11.81 10.52 3.33
C ALA A 207 13.12 10.37 2.54
N ARG A 208 13.16 10.90 1.31
CA ARG A 208 14.37 10.92 0.49
C ARG A 208 15.45 11.82 1.09
N GLU A 209 15.09 13.00 1.58
CA GLU A 209 16.02 13.94 2.23
C GLU A 209 16.60 13.39 3.52
N PHE A 210 15.83 12.59 4.28
CA PHE A 210 16.33 11.83 5.42
C PHE A 210 17.33 10.73 5.02
N GLY A 211 17.29 10.28 3.75
CA GLY A 211 18.21 9.29 3.19
C GLY A 211 17.64 7.87 3.09
N LEU A 212 16.31 7.70 3.15
CA LEU A 212 15.67 6.39 2.95
C LEU A 212 15.57 6.03 1.46
N ILE A 213 15.36 4.74 1.17
CA ILE A 213 14.83 4.33 -0.13
C ILE A 213 13.33 4.58 -0.11
N THR A 214 12.83 5.27 -1.12
CA THR A 214 11.43 5.67 -1.18
C THR A 214 10.65 4.91 -2.23
N LYS A 215 9.36 4.73 -1.98
CA LYS A 215 8.46 4.01 -2.88
C LYS A 215 7.09 4.64 -2.98
N SER A 216 6.46 4.52 -4.14
CA SER A 216 5.07 4.92 -4.34
C SER A 216 4.33 3.96 -5.28
N ASN A 217 3.05 4.26 -5.52
CA ASN A 217 2.17 3.49 -6.37
C ASN A 217 1.24 4.40 -7.17
N LEU A 218 0.88 3.96 -8.38
CA LEU A 218 -0.22 4.50 -9.19
C LEU A 218 -1.25 3.41 -9.47
N ILE A 219 -2.51 3.72 -9.18
CA ILE A 219 -3.68 2.89 -9.49
C ILE A 219 -4.34 3.44 -10.75
N LEU A 220 -4.39 2.61 -11.79
CA LEU A 220 -4.95 2.96 -13.10
C LEU A 220 -6.37 2.43 -13.27
N GLY A 221 -7.15 3.05 -14.15
CA GLY A 221 -8.56 2.77 -14.38
C GLY A 221 -9.50 3.57 -13.48
N LEU A 222 -9.00 4.63 -12.81
CA LEU A 222 -9.79 5.54 -11.98
C LEU A 222 -10.30 6.76 -12.75
N GLY A 223 -9.91 6.90 -14.02
CA GLY A 223 -10.36 7.96 -14.93
C GLY A 223 -9.26 8.92 -15.37
N GLU A 224 -8.00 8.56 -15.10
CA GLU A 224 -6.79 9.21 -15.60
C GLU A 224 -6.53 8.91 -17.09
N THR A 225 -5.86 9.83 -17.79
CA THR A 225 -5.36 9.61 -19.16
C THR A 225 -3.92 9.12 -19.16
N ARG A 226 -3.41 8.69 -20.32
CA ARG A 226 -2.01 8.25 -20.43
C ARG A 226 -1.03 9.38 -20.10
N GLU A 227 -1.30 10.57 -20.58
CA GLU A 227 -0.47 11.76 -20.39
C GLU A 227 -0.42 12.17 -18.91
N GLU A 228 -1.54 12.05 -18.20
CA GLU A 228 -1.59 12.32 -16.77
C GLU A 228 -0.79 11.28 -15.96
N ILE A 229 -0.78 10.02 -16.39
CA ILE A 229 0.05 8.98 -15.77
C ILE A 229 1.53 9.30 -15.97
N SER A 230 1.93 9.63 -17.20
CA SER A 230 3.29 10.04 -17.53
C SER A 230 3.76 11.23 -16.68
N GLN A 231 2.92 12.27 -16.56
CA GLN A 231 3.23 13.42 -15.70
C GLN A 231 3.37 13.00 -14.23
N ALA A 232 2.51 12.12 -13.72
CA ALA A 232 2.62 11.66 -12.34
C ALA A 232 3.89 10.82 -12.07
N LEU A 233 4.40 10.08 -13.06
CA LEU A 233 5.69 9.40 -12.96
C LEU A 233 6.85 10.40 -12.87
N ILE A 234 6.82 11.45 -13.69
CA ILE A 234 7.79 12.54 -13.65
C ILE A 234 7.76 13.23 -12.28
N ASP A 235 6.58 13.57 -11.78
CA ASP A 235 6.40 14.27 -10.51
C ASP A 235 6.89 13.42 -9.31
N LEU A 236 6.59 12.11 -9.32
CA LEU A 236 7.09 11.17 -8.32
C LEU A 236 8.62 11.07 -8.34
N HIS A 237 9.21 10.93 -9.53
CA HIS A 237 10.66 10.87 -9.66
C HIS A 237 11.31 12.18 -9.20
N ALA A 238 10.73 13.33 -9.55
CA ALA A 238 11.20 14.66 -9.13
C ALA A 238 11.13 14.85 -7.61
N ALA A 239 10.11 14.29 -6.94
CA ALA A 239 10.04 14.25 -5.47
C ALA A 239 11.16 13.38 -4.85
N GLY A 240 11.77 12.49 -5.63
CA GLY A 240 12.84 11.61 -5.20
C GLY A 240 12.38 10.17 -4.95
N CYS A 241 11.25 9.75 -5.54
CA CYS A 241 10.75 8.38 -5.46
C CYS A 241 11.71 7.41 -6.17
N ASP A 242 12.27 6.43 -5.44
CA ASP A 242 13.18 5.45 -6.03
C ASP A 242 12.45 4.29 -6.72
N LEU A 243 11.35 3.83 -6.10
CA LEU A 243 10.62 2.64 -6.51
C LEU A 243 9.17 2.97 -6.86
N ILE A 244 8.67 2.36 -7.93
CA ILE A 244 7.29 2.61 -8.37
C ILE A 244 6.58 1.30 -8.71
N THR A 245 5.36 1.17 -8.19
CA THR A 245 4.40 0.18 -8.66
C THR A 245 3.28 0.81 -9.46
N ILE A 246 2.87 0.18 -10.56
CA ILE A 246 1.81 0.65 -11.45
C ILE A 246 0.81 -0.49 -11.60
N THR A 247 -0.45 -0.24 -11.23
CA THR A 247 -1.45 -1.31 -11.06
C THR A 247 -2.80 -0.99 -11.68
N GLN A 248 -3.62 -2.02 -11.94
CA GLN A 248 -5.03 -1.87 -12.29
C GLN A 248 -5.89 -1.77 -11.03
N TYR A 249 -6.77 -0.76 -11.01
CA TYR A 249 -7.86 -0.65 -10.07
C TYR A 249 -8.82 -1.84 -10.20
N LEU A 250 -9.07 -2.53 -9.09
CA LEU A 250 -10.13 -3.52 -8.98
C LEU A 250 -11.18 -2.98 -8.00
N ARG A 251 -12.36 -2.67 -8.53
CA ARG A 251 -13.49 -2.16 -7.74
C ARG A 251 -13.91 -3.18 -6.66
N PRO A 252 -13.83 -2.83 -5.36
CA PRO A 252 -14.15 -3.79 -4.30
C PRO A 252 -15.64 -4.12 -4.21
N THR A 253 -16.50 -3.09 -4.26
CA THR A 253 -17.95 -3.23 -4.21
C THR A 253 -18.62 -2.13 -5.04
N SER A 254 -19.94 -2.22 -5.26
CA SER A 254 -20.69 -1.20 -6.01
C SER A 254 -20.69 0.19 -5.35
N LYS A 255 -20.34 0.27 -4.06
CA LYS A 255 -20.25 1.55 -3.33
C LYS A 255 -18.95 2.31 -3.62
N HIS A 256 -17.96 1.66 -4.20
CA HIS A 256 -16.65 2.23 -4.54
C HIS A 256 -16.65 2.81 -5.95
N HIS A 257 -15.64 3.64 -6.23
CA HIS A 257 -15.45 4.30 -7.53
C HIS A 257 -15.60 3.28 -8.68
N PRO A 258 -16.33 3.59 -9.76
CA PRO A 258 -16.43 2.71 -10.93
C PRO A 258 -15.08 2.48 -11.61
N VAL A 259 -14.92 1.35 -12.29
CA VAL A 259 -13.76 1.14 -13.17
C VAL A 259 -14.01 1.89 -14.47
N GLU A 260 -13.23 2.96 -14.70
CA GLU A 260 -13.36 3.82 -15.89
C GLU A 260 -12.65 3.22 -17.11
N ARG A 261 -11.58 2.45 -16.88
CA ARG A 261 -10.81 1.78 -17.92
C ARG A 261 -10.13 0.51 -17.40
N TRP A 262 -10.14 -0.53 -18.24
CA TRP A 262 -9.28 -1.69 -18.07
C TRP A 262 -8.03 -1.52 -18.91
N VAL A 263 -6.90 -1.23 -18.25
CA VAL A 263 -5.61 -1.05 -18.92
C VAL A 263 -5.13 -2.40 -19.47
N LYS A 264 -4.69 -2.40 -20.73
CA LYS A 264 -4.23 -3.61 -21.40
C LYS A 264 -2.82 -3.98 -20.92
N PRO A 265 -2.45 -5.27 -20.91
CA PRO A 265 -1.12 -5.70 -20.48
C PRO A 265 0.06 -5.01 -21.18
N HIS A 266 -0.04 -4.71 -22.48
CA HIS A 266 1.05 -4.01 -23.20
C HIS A 266 1.24 -2.56 -22.73
N GLU A 267 0.17 -1.88 -22.33
CA GLU A 267 0.26 -0.51 -21.81
C GLU A 267 1.02 -0.48 -20.49
N PHE A 268 0.91 -1.53 -19.66
CA PHE A 268 1.74 -1.68 -18.45
C PHE A 268 3.22 -1.89 -18.80
N VAL A 269 3.53 -2.62 -19.87
CA VAL A 269 4.92 -2.79 -20.35
C VAL A 269 5.49 -1.44 -20.81
N GLU A 270 4.72 -0.66 -21.57
CA GLU A 270 5.11 0.68 -22.01
C GLU A 270 5.33 1.62 -20.82
N LEU A 271 4.47 1.58 -19.80
CA LEU A 271 4.64 2.36 -18.57
C LEU A 271 5.87 1.93 -17.77
N ALA A 272 6.18 0.63 -17.77
CA ALA A 272 7.39 0.13 -17.11
C ALA A 272 8.64 0.72 -17.76
N GLN A 273 8.71 0.64 -19.09
CA GLN A 273 9.83 1.19 -19.85
C GLN A 273 9.96 2.70 -19.64
N GLU A 274 8.85 3.44 -19.68
CA GLU A 274 8.86 4.88 -19.44
C GLU A 274 9.38 5.23 -18.04
N ALA A 275 8.94 4.52 -17.00
CA ALA A 275 9.46 4.74 -15.64
C ALA A 275 10.97 4.39 -15.54
N GLU A 276 11.42 3.35 -16.22
CA GLU A 276 12.85 3.03 -16.29
C GLU A 276 13.65 4.14 -16.99
N ASP A 277 13.13 4.67 -18.09
CA ASP A 277 13.74 5.76 -18.87
C ASP A 277 13.79 7.07 -18.07
N ILE A 278 12.76 7.35 -17.25
CA ILE A 278 12.73 8.49 -16.31
C ILE A 278 13.84 8.37 -15.25
N GLY A 279 14.20 7.14 -14.85
CA GLY A 279 15.35 6.87 -13.98
C GLY A 279 15.03 6.14 -12.67
N PHE A 280 13.81 5.62 -12.49
CA PHE A 280 13.43 4.84 -11.31
C PHE A 280 14.38 3.65 -11.09
N SER A 281 14.74 3.42 -9.82
CA SER A 281 15.66 2.34 -9.45
C SER A 281 14.99 0.96 -9.56
N GLY A 282 13.69 0.88 -9.29
CA GLY A 282 12.91 -0.34 -9.40
C GLY A 282 11.49 -0.05 -9.86
N VAL A 283 11.02 -0.82 -10.84
CA VAL A 283 9.70 -0.66 -11.44
C VAL A 283 8.97 -2.00 -11.44
N MET A 284 7.72 -2.01 -10.98
CA MET A 284 6.80 -3.12 -11.20
C MET A 284 5.48 -2.61 -11.75
N SER A 285 5.16 -3.03 -12.97
CA SER A 285 3.97 -2.57 -13.68
C SER A 285 3.16 -3.75 -14.16
N GLY A 286 1.88 -3.81 -13.78
CA GLY A 286 1.01 -4.86 -14.27
C GLY A 286 -0.37 -4.86 -13.60
N PRO A 287 -1.37 -5.54 -14.20
CA PRO A 287 -2.75 -5.46 -13.76
C PRO A 287 -2.98 -5.98 -12.32
N LEU A 288 -2.17 -6.95 -11.89
CA LEU A 288 -2.29 -7.57 -10.58
C LEU A 288 -1.19 -7.13 -9.63
N VAL A 289 -0.25 -6.28 -10.05
CA VAL A 289 0.77 -5.72 -9.15
C VAL A 289 0.08 -4.97 -8.00
N ARG A 290 0.66 -4.96 -6.81
CA ARG A 290 0.22 -4.16 -5.66
C ARG A 290 1.45 -3.50 -5.05
N SER A 291 1.27 -2.47 -4.23
CA SER A 291 2.39 -1.80 -3.55
C SER A 291 3.31 -2.81 -2.87
N SER A 292 2.78 -3.81 -2.16
CA SER A 292 3.58 -4.82 -1.45
C SER A 292 3.89 -6.09 -2.27
N TYR A 293 3.47 -6.17 -3.54
CA TYR A 293 3.70 -7.39 -4.34
C TYR A 293 5.19 -7.52 -4.68
N ARG A 294 5.84 -8.60 -4.24
CA ARG A 294 7.27 -8.88 -4.47
C ARG A 294 8.19 -7.74 -4.02
N ALA A 295 7.82 -7.09 -2.90
CA ALA A 295 8.51 -5.91 -2.38
C ALA A 295 9.97 -6.20 -2.05
N GLY A 296 10.27 -7.37 -1.46
CA GLY A 296 11.64 -7.76 -1.12
C GLY A 296 12.53 -7.92 -2.35
N ARG A 297 11.96 -8.35 -3.49
CA ARG A 297 12.68 -8.43 -4.78
C ARG A 297 12.95 -7.04 -5.35
N LEU A 298 11.97 -6.15 -5.31
CA LEU A 298 12.11 -4.77 -5.78
C LEU A 298 13.17 -4.01 -4.99
N TYR A 299 13.17 -4.18 -3.67
CA TYR A 299 14.18 -3.61 -2.78
C TYR A 299 15.59 -4.06 -3.16
N LYS A 300 15.82 -5.36 -3.37
CA LYS A 300 17.14 -5.88 -3.79
C LYS A 300 17.63 -5.25 -5.11
N GLN A 301 16.75 -5.13 -6.10
CA GLN A 301 17.08 -4.47 -7.37
C GLN A 301 17.48 -3.00 -7.15
N ALA A 302 16.79 -2.31 -6.25
CA ALA A 302 17.11 -0.93 -5.88
C ALA A 302 18.50 -0.80 -5.24
N GLN A 303 18.81 -1.70 -4.31
CA GLN A 303 20.11 -1.73 -3.65
C GLN A 303 21.24 -1.96 -4.66
N GLU A 304 21.08 -2.92 -5.57
CA GLU A 304 22.04 -3.21 -6.62
C GLU A 304 22.29 -1.97 -7.50
N LYS A 305 21.24 -1.29 -7.97
CA LYS A 305 21.41 -0.07 -8.78
C LYS A 305 22.03 1.09 -7.99
N ARG A 306 21.69 1.29 -6.71
CA ARG A 306 22.31 2.32 -5.86
C ARG A 306 23.80 2.05 -5.65
N SER A 307 24.18 0.79 -5.43
CA SER A 307 25.60 0.39 -5.27
C SER A 307 26.45 0.61 -6.53
N LEU A 308 25.83 0.65 -7.71
CA LEU A 308 26.51 0.94 -8.98
C LEU A 308 26.64 2.45 -9.27
N ARG A 309 25.91 3.30 -8.54
CA ARG A 309 25.91 4.77 -8.72
C ARG A 309 26.80 5.50 -7.71
N GLY A 310 27.22 4.84 -6.62
CA GLY A 310 28.15 5.36 -5.61
C GLY A 310 29.55 4.80 -5.78
#